data_AF-A0A1F6RGQ3-F1
#
_entry.id   AF-A0A1F6RGQ3-F1
#
_cell.length_a   1.000
_cell.length_b   1.000
_cell.length_c   1.000
_cell.angle_alpha   90.00
_cell.angle_beta   90.00
_cell.angle_gamma   90.00
#
_symmetry.space_group_name_H-M   'P 1'
#
loop_
_entity.id
_entity.type
_entity.pdbx_description
1 polymer ?
#
loop_
_entity_poly.entity_id
_entity_poly.type
_entity_poly.pdbx_seq_one_letter_code
_entity_poly.pdbx_strand_id
1 'polypeptide(L)'
;MPRKENLKSPIFICGCSRSGTTLLRTILGNHSNIYKIKGETFLFTKNKKLIINALEKKLSNPNETKYLIMSILASLFEGGLNAIPYIEKDEFPAYIKRMSDELMTHEKVDFINDVYDAFDLCANYLAQKENKNRWVEKTPTNIHFIPFTLSHYPDAKIIEIHRDPRAVYLSWKNAEHEYFKKSDFLEAIVTWRKSINAGLKYKNVLKDQYYQVQYKDLILSPENEIKKLCEFLNEDFEPQMLNVKVFNSFFEDTKDKTGFNKIAINRWENLLSENEKILVDLLTKKYRDVLNYPDSNAKLTLSNLLPFLLFTTKTSIESRKEIGEILKSKITLLIKGKGL
;
A
#
# COMPACT_ATOMS: atom_id res chain seq x y z
N MET A 1 -8.27 24.26 -1.07
CA MET A 1 -7.83 25.45 -1.84
C MET A 1 -7.32 24.99 -3.21
N PRO A 2 -7.48 25.75 -4.31
CA PRO A 2 -6.75 25.45 -5.54
C PRO A 2 -5.24 25.55 -5.28
N ARG A 3 -4.46 24.57 -5.76
CA ARG A 3 -2.99 24.54 -5.59
C ARG A 3 -2.39 25.81 -6.18
N LYS A 4 -1.76 26.63 -5.32
CA LYS A 4 -1.06 27.87 -5.71
C LYS A 4 0.39 27.64 -6.15
N GLU A 5 0.86 26.41 -6.29
CA GLU A 5 2.22 26.09 -6.72
C GLU A 5 2.25 25.32 -8.04
N ASN A 6 3.31 25.54 -8.83
CA ASN A 6 3.63 24.92 -10.11
C ASN A 6 3.86 23.38 -10.04
N LEU A 7 3.43 22.71 -8.98
CA LEU A 7 3.59 21.27 -8.82
C LEU A 7 2.48 20.50 -9.55
N LYS A 8 2.87 19.50 -10.34
CA LYS A 8 1.94 18.57 -11.00
C LYS A 8 1.10 17.81 -9.96
N SER A 9 -0.04 17.28 -10.41
CA SER A 9 -0.96 16.44 -9.60
C SER A 9 -0.20 15.39 -8.76
N PRO A 10 -0.54 15.18 -7.47
CA PRO A 10 0.18 14.23 -6.63
C PRO A 10 -0.10 12.79 -7.05
N ILE A 11 0.79 11.88 -6.66
CA ILE A 11 0.63 10.45 -6.90
C ILE A 11 0.39 9.73 -5.58
N PHE A 12 -0.61 8.85 -5.54
CA PHE A 12 -0.86 7.97 -4.41
C PHE A 12 -0.79 6.51 -4.86
N ILE A 13 0.25 5.80 -4.42
CA ILE A 13 0.35 4.35 -4.56
C ILE A 13 -0.42 3.70 -3.42
N CYS A 14 -1.53 3.08 -3.80
CA CYS A 14 -2.42 2.32 -2.93
C CYS A 14 -2.08 0.82 -2.99
N GLY A 15 -2.83 0.03 -2.23
CA GLY A 15 -2.62 -1.39 -2.04
C GLY A 15 -2.87 -2.24 -3.28
N CYS A 16 -2.90 -3.56 -3.12
CA CYS A 16 -2.90 -4.30 -1.86
C CYS A 16 -1.53 -4.34 -1.15
N SER A 17 -1.52 -4.35 0.19
CA SER A 17 -0.30 -4.58 0.98
C SER A 17 0.45 -5.84 0.50
N ARG A 18 1.79 -5.78 0.51
CA ARG A 18 2.70 -6.83 0.00
C ARG A 18 2.61 -7.16 -1.49
N SER A 19 1.92 -6.34 -2.28
CA SER A 19 1.80 -6.53 -3.73
C SER A 19 2.91 -5.87 -4.54
N GLY A 20 3.93 -5.29 -3.90
CA GLY A 20 5.02 -4.57 -4.58
C GLY A 20 4.88 -3.05 -4.58
N THR A 21 4.06 -2.48 -3.70
CA THR A 21 3.89 -1.02 -3.55
C THR A 21 5.21 -0.28 -3.31
N THR A 22 6.13 -0.85 -2.52
CA THR A 22 7.48 -0.29 -2.30
C THR A 22 8.35 -0.34 -3.56
N LEU A 23 8.25 -1.41 -4.37
CA LEU A 23 8.92 -1.50 -5.66
C LEU A 23 8.42 -0.39 -6.58
N LEU A 24 7.10 -0.23 -6.69
CA LEU A 24 6.49 0.80 -7.53
C LEU A 24 6.87 2.22 -7.10
N ARG A 25 6.91 2.49 -5.79
CA ARG A 25 7.42 3.76 -5.26
C ARG A 25 8.88 4.01 -5.66
N THR A 26 9.70 2.96 -5.64
CA THR A 26 11.13 3.05 -5.98
C THR A 26 11.29 3.37 -7.46
N ILE A 27 10.54 2.69 -8.33
CA ILE A 27 10.50 2.95 -9.77
C ILE A 27 10.15 4.42 -10.04
N LEU A 28 9.04 4.91 -9.47
CA LEU A 28 8.62 6.30 -9.68
C LEU A 28 9.62 7.29 -9.07
N GLY A 29 10.17 6.99 -7.90
CA GLY A 29 11.15 7.85 -7.23
C GLY A 29 12.52 7.93 -7.91
N ASN A 30 12.81 7.03 -8.85
CA ASN A 30 13.98 7.13 -9.71
C ASN A 30 13.77 8.11 -10.87
N HIS A 31 12.54 8.53 -11.15
CA HIS A 31 12.26 9.55 -12.17
C HIS A 31 12.78 10.92 -11.72
N SER A 32 13.35 11.70 -12.65
CA SER A 32 13.94 13.02 -12.37
C SER A 32 12.94 13.98 -11.73
N ASN A 33 11.71 14.02 -12.23
CA ASN A 33 10.65 14.92 -11.80
C ASN A 33 9.78 14.45 -10.60
N ILE A 34 9.96 13.23 -10.08
CA ILE A 34 9.09 12.66 -9.02
C ILE A 34 9.87 12.43 -7.72
N TYR A 35 9.48 13.14 -6.67
CA TYR A 35 9.98 12.97 -5.31
C TYR A 35 9.30 11.78 -4.61
N LYS A 36 10.10 10.87 -4.04
CA LYS A 36 9.56 9.73 -3.28
C LYS A 36 9.46 10.04 -1.79
N ILE A 37 8.24 10.09 -1.27
CA ILE A 37 8.02 10.12 0.17
C ILE A 37 8.47 8.77 0.77
N LYS A 38 9.40 8.79 1.72
CA LYS A 38 10.09 7.59 2.21
C LYS A 38 9.25 6.79 3.22
N GLY A 39 8.41 7.46 4.00
CA GLY A 39 7.48 6.85 4.95
C GLY A 39 6.20 6.31 4.31
N GLU A 40 5.44 5.53 5.10
CA GLU A 40 3.99 5.32 4.93
C GLU A 40 3.30 6.28 5.87
N THR A 41 2.59 7.29 5.36
CA THR A 41 2.15 8.40 6.22
C THR A 41 0.90 8.03 7.03
N PHE A 42 0.04 7.15 6.51
CA PHE A 42 -1.26 6.79 7.08
C PHE A 42 -2.23 7.97 7.31
N LEU A 43 -1.89 9.18 6.86
CA LEU A 43 -2.68 10.40 7.03
C LEU A 43 -4.04 10.33 6.33
N PHE A 44 -4.10 9.66 5.19
CA PHE A 44 -5.32 9.55 4.39
C PHE A 44 -6.15 8.31 4.72
N THR A 45 -6.04 7.77 5.94
CA THR A 45 -6.70 6.52 6.37
C THR A 45 -7.76 6.71 7.47
N LYS A 46 -8.54 5.65 7.80
CA LYS A 46 -9.62 5.70 8.82
C LYS A 46 -9.19 6.12 10.22
N ASN A 47 -7.89 6.11 10.55
CA ASN A 47 -7.39 6.48 11.88
C ASN A 47 -7.47 7.99 12.19
N LYS A 48 -8.39 8.66 11.49
CA LYS A 48 -9.06 9.89 11.87
C LYS A 48 -9.15 10.10 13.38
N LYS A 49 -9.65 9.18 14.22
CA LYS A 49 -9.82 9.48 15.67
C LYS A 49 -8.53 9.88 16.43
N LEU A 50 -7.38 9.27 16.14
CA LEU A 50 -6.12 9.62 16.83
C LEU A 50 -5.52 10.92 16.27
N ILE A 51 -5.61 11.12 14.95
CA ILE A 51 -5.17 12.33 14.24
C ILE A 51 -6.08 13.51 14.66
N ILE A 52 -7.39 13.35 14.54
CA ILE A 52 -8.44 14.32 14.87
C ILE A 52 -8.39 14.76 16.33
N ASN A 53 -8.26 13.85 17.30
CA ASN A 53 -8.20 14.25 18.72
C ASN A 53 -6.95 15.09 19.06
N ALA A 54 -5.85 14.89 18.32
CA ALA A 54 -4.65 15.72 18.46
C ALA A 54 -4.75 17.06 17.70
N LEU A 55 -5.68 17.19 16.74
CA LEU A 55 -5.66 18.22 15.69
C LEU A 55 -6.96 19.04 15.54
N GLU A 56 -8.04 18.71 16.27
CA GLU A 56 -9.23 19.57 16.38
C GLU A 56 -9.01 20.78 17.29
N LYS A 57 -7.88 20.85 18.00
CA LYS A 57 -7.44 22.08 18.64
C LYS A 57 -6.88 22.99 17.56
N LYS A 58 -7.48 24.16 17.39
CA LYS A 58 -6.92 25.26 16.58
C LYS A 58 -5.46 25.47 17.01
N LEU A 59 -4.53 25.41 16.06
CA LEU A 59 -3.13 25.77 16.32
C LEU A 59 -3.13 27.19 16.89
N SER A 60 -2.81 27.29 18.17
CA SER A 60 -3.05 28.49 18.97
C SER A 60 -1.79 29.34 19.06
N ASN A 61 -0.62 28.77 18.76
CA ASN A 61 0.66 29.46 18.80
C ASN A 61 1.69 28.90 17.79
N PRO A 62 2.75 29.65 17.45
CA PRO A 62 3.77 29.22 16.50
C PRO A 62 4.54 27.94 16.89
N ASN A 63 4.65 27.62 18.18
CA ASN A 63 5.35 26.41 18.62
C ASN A 63 4.55 25.16 18.24
N GLU A 64 3.22 25.19 18.40
CA GLU A 64 2.35 24.09 17.97
C GLU A 64 2.47 23.84 16.46
N THR A 65 2.47 24.89 15.64
CA THR A 65 2.69 24.78 14.19
C THR A 65 4.05 24.18 13.88
N LYS A 66 5.11 24.61 14.57
CA LYS A 66 6.46 24.09 14.42
C LYS A 66 6.54 22.59 14.74
N TYR A 67 5.90 22.15 15.83
CA TYR A 67 5.85 20.73 16.20
C TYR A 67 5.04 19.89 15.22
N LEU A 68 3.94 20.44 14.70
CA LEU A 68 3.18 19.78 13.64
C LEU A 68 4.04 19.59 12.37
N ILE A 69 4.74 20.63 11.94
CA ILE A 69 5.68 20.54 10.80
C ILE A 69 6.75 19.48 11.06
N MET A 70 7.36 19.45 12.25
CA MET A 70 8.36 18.44 12.61
C MET A 70 7.81 17.02 12.58
N SER A 71 6.59 16.84 13.09
CA SER A 71 5.87 15.55 13.07
C SER A 71 5.58 15.08 11.65
N ILE A 72 5.12 15.99 10.80
CA ILE A 72 4.85 15.69 9.38
C ILE A 72 6.14 15.33 8.65
N LEU A 73 7.20 16.13 8.81
CA LEU A 73 8.51 15.82 8.24
C LEU A 73 8.98 14.42 8.69
N ALA A 74 8.92 14.12 9.99
CA ALA A 74 9.29 12.81 10.51
C ALA A 74 8.45 11.68 9.87
N SER A 75 7.13 11.86 9.72
CA SER A 75 6.25 10.90 9.04
C SER A 75 6.62 10.70 7.57
N LEU A 76 7.01 11.77 6.87
CA LEU A 76 7.46 11.69 5.47
C LEU A 76 8.78 10.91 5.31
N PHE A 77 9.66 10.92 6.31
CA PHE A 77 10.94 10.20 6.29
C PHE A 77 10.83 8.76 6.83
N GLU A 78 10.20 8.59 7.98
CA GLU A 78 10.23 7.35 8.80
C GLU A 78 8.93 6.53 8.67
N GLY A 79 7.82 7.20 8.35
CA GLY A 79 6.50 6.60 8.26
C GLY A 79 5.83 6.38 9.63
N GLY A 80 4.62 5.83 9.58
CA GLY A 80 3.80 5.52 10.74
C GLY A 80 3.06 6.74 11.32
N LEU A 81 1.98 6.44 12.05
CA LEU A 81 1.27 7.41 12.89
C LEU A 81 2.04 7.75 14.17
N ASN A 82 3.03 6.93 14.55
CA ASN A 82 3.91 7.19 15.70
C ASN A 82 4.75 8.46 15.53
N ALA A 83 4.93 8.91 14.28
CA ALA A 83 5.56 10.17 13.91
C ALA A 83 4.58 11.37 13.92
N ILE A 84 3.32 11.17 14.32
CA ILE A 84 2.39 12.23 14.69
C ILE A 84 2.21 12.15 16.21
N PRO A 85 3.22 12.46 17.04
CA PRO A 85 3.07 12.35 18.47
C PRO A 85 2.30 13.57 18.95
N TYR A 86 1.39 13.32 19.89
CA TYR A 86 1.18 14.14 21.08
C TYR A 86 2.22 15.26 21.22
N ILE A 87 1.70 16.49 21.16
CA ILE A 87 2.32 17.81 20.92
C ILE A 87 3.61 18.17 21.71
N GLU A 88 4.22 17.30 22.53
CA GLU A 88 5.24 17.73 23.49
C GLU A 88 6.42 16.77 23.72
N LYS A 89 7.15 16.34 22.67
CA LYS A 89 8.52 15.81 22.88
C LYS A 89 9.52 16.37 21.89
N ASP A 90 10.55 17.06 22.40
CA ASP A 90 11.66 17.67 21.65
C ASP A 90 12.72 16.64 21.17
N GLU A 91 12.32 15.38 20.99
CA GLU A 91 13.22 14.27 20.63
C GLU A 91 13.34 14.06 19.11
N PHE A 92 13.03 15.07 18.30
CA PHE A 92 13.17 14.98 16.86
C PHE A 92 14.65 15.01 16.42
N PRO A 93 15.02 14.25 15.37
CA PRO A 93 16.37 14.32 14.81
C PRO A 93 16.76 15.75 14.38
N ALA A 94 18.04 16.10 14.52
CA ALA A 94 18.55 17.44 14.21
C ALA A 94 18.23 17.91 12.76
N TYR A 95 18.20 16.97 11.81
CA TYR A 95 17.85 17.30 10.42
C TYR A 95 16.38 17.71 10.25
N ILE A 96 15.47 17.14 11.05
CA ILE A 96 14.05 17.52 11.09
C ILE A 96 13.90 18.90 11.72
N LYS A 97 14.60 19.16 12.83
CA LYS A 97 14.60 20.48 13.50
C LYS A 97 15.02 21.58 12.54
N ARG A 98 16.14 21.40 11.83
CA ARG A 98 16.64 22.35 10.84
C ARG A 98 15.65 22.61 9.69
N MET A 99 15.06 21.54 9.13
CA MET A 99 14.05 21.68 8.07
C MET A 99 12.80 22.42 8.55
N SER A 100 12.38 22.18 9.80
CA SER A 100 11.28 22.91 10.42
C SER A 100 11.62 24.38 10.62
N ASP A 101 12.82 24.71 11.10
CA ASP A 101 13.28 26.11 11.23
C ASP A 101 13.26 26.85 9.88
N GLU A 102 13.73 26.20 8.80
CA GLU A 102 13.64 26.73 7.44
C GLU A 102 12.16 26.96 7.04
N LEU A 103 11.30 25.95 7.23
CA LEU A 103 9.88 26.02 6.87
C LEU A 103 9.10 27.06 7.67
N MET A 104 9.42 27.29 8.94
CA MET A 104 8.75 28.29 9.79
C MET A 104 8.92 29.73 9.27
N THR A 105 9.87 29.97 8.37
CA THR A 105 10.04 31.28 7.70
C THR A 105 9.20 31.42 6.42
N HIS A 106 8.54 30.35 5.98
CA HIS A 106 7.77 30.33 4.75
C HIS A 106 6.42 31.04 4.92
N GLU A 107 6.03 31.87 3.95
CA GLU A 107 4.79 32.67 3.99
C GLU A 107 3.50 31.85 4.21
N LYS A 108 3.54 30.56 3.87
CA LYS A 108 2.40 29.64 4.02
C LYS A 108 2.18 29.12 5.43
N VAL A 109 3.13 29.29 6.34
CA VAL A 109 3.03 28.81 7.72
C VAL A 109 1.83 29.41 8.43
N ASP A 110 1.56 30.70 8.19
CA ASP A 110 0.43 31.42 8.78
C ASP A 110 -0.94 30.92 8.29
N PHE A 111 -0.95 30.14 7.20
CA PHE A 111 -2.16 29.57 6.59
C PHE A 111 -2.36 28.10 6.91
N ILE A 112 -1.53 27.49 7.77
CA ILE A 112 -1.71 26.11 8.20
C ILE A 112 -2.87 26.04 9.19
N ASN A 113 -3.98 25.43 8.77
CA ASN A 113 -5.16 25.24 9.63
C ASN A 113 -5.21 23.82 10.19
N ASP A 114 -4.68 22.85 9.46
CA ASP A 114 -4.72 21.44 9.84
C ASP A 114 -3.48 20.65 9.38
N VAL A 115 -3.52 19.34 9.66
CA VAL A 115 -2.46 18.39 9.30
C VAL A 115 -2.25 18.24 7.80
N TYR A 116 -3.28 18.47 6.99
CA TYR A 116 -3.20 18.34 5.54
C TYR A 116 -2.56 19.58 4.91
N ASP A 117 -2.81 20.77 5.44
CA ASP A 117 -2.09 21.99 5.07
C ASP A 117 -0.58 21.85 5.40
N ALA A 118 -0.26 21.36 6.59
CA ALA A 118 1.12 21.09 7.00
C ALA A 118 1.78 20.01 6.14
N PHE A 119 1.04 18.93 5.82
CA PHE A 119 1.48 17.88 4.91
C PHE A 119 1.79 18.43 3.52
N ASP A 120 0.90 19.24 2.95
CA ASP A 120 1.10 19.83 1.62
C ASP A 120 2.37 20.70 1.60
N LEU A 121 2.53 21.59 2.59
CA LEU A 121 3.73 22.43 2.71
C LEU A 121 5.01 21.58 2.80
N CYS A 122 5.04 20.58 3.67
CA CYS A 122 6.23 19.75 3.87
C CYS A 122 6.56 18.89 2.65
N ALA A 123 5.56 18.26 2.03
CA ALA A 123 5.76 17.42 0.85
C ALA A 123 6.25 18.24 -0.35
N ASN A 124 5.70 19.44 -0.55
CA ASN A 124 6.09 20.35 -1.61
C ASN A 124 7.51 20.89 -1.39
N TYR A 125 7.84 21.31 -0.16
CA TYR A 125 9.18 21.73 0.21
C TYR A 125 10.24 20.64 -0.06
N LEU A 126 9.97 19.39 0.31
CA LEU A 126 10.90 18.29 0.07
C LEU A 126 11.08 17.99 -1.42
N ALA A 127 10.01 18.05 -2.21
CA ALA A 127 10.10 17.87 -3.66
C ALA A 127 10.93 18.98 -4.32
N GLN A 128 10.67 20.25 -3.95
CA GLN A 128 11.40 21.41 -4.47
C GLN A 128 12.87 21.40 -4.06
N LYS A 129 13.22 20.93 -2.85
CA LYS A 129 14.61 20.78 -2.40
C LYS A 129 15.42 19.80 -3.26
N GLU A 130 14.75 18.86 -3.92
CA GLU A 130 15.35 17.95 -4.92
C GLU A 130 15.12 18.40 -6.37
N ASN A 131 14.64 19.63 -6.60
CA ASN A 131 14.27 20.18 -7.91
C ASN A 131 13.21 19.36 -8.66
N LYS A 132 12.26 18.80 -7.92
CA LYS A 132 11.20 17.93 -8.47
C LYS A 132 9.84 18.62 -8.38
N ASN A 133 9.04 18.51 -9.44
CA ASN A 133 7.74 19.19 -9.51
C ASN A 133 6.55 18.31 -9.12
N ARG A 134 6.80 17.14 -8.54
CA ARG A 134 5.77 16.17 -8.18
C ARG A 134 6.26 15.28 -7.06
N TRP A 135 5.35 14.77 -6.24
CA TRP A 135 5.67 13.76 -5.24
C TRP A 135 4.77 12.53 -5.35
N VAL A 136 5.27 11.41 -4.84
CA VAL A 136 4.53 10.16 -4.67
C VAL A 136 4.48 9.76 -3.20
N GLU A 137 3.26 9.63 -2.67
CA GLU A 137 2.96 9.02 -1.38
C GLU A 137 2.56 7.55 -1.61
N LYS A 138 2.96 6.67 -0.70
CA LYS A 138 2.64 5.25 -0.79
C LYS A 138 2.22 4.77 0.58
N THR A 139 0.91 4.56 0.74
CA THR A 139 0.32 3.89 1.88
C THR A 139 -0.72 2.90 1.34
N PRO A 140 -0.48 1.57 1.41
CA PRO A 140 -1.34 0.59 0.77
C PRO A 140 -2.82 0.68 1.19
N THR A 141 -3.07 1.04 2.44
CA THR A 141 -4.42 1.13 3.01
C THR A 141 -5.24 2.31 2.48
N ASN A 142 -4.63 3.27 1.78
CA ASN A 142 -5.33 4.38 1.12
C ASN A 142 -6.37 3.89 0.08
N ILE A 143 -6.24 2.67 -0.44
CA ILE A 143 -7.23 2.06 -1.35
C ILE A 143 -8.65 2.09 -0.78
N HIS A 144 -8.81 2.04 0.54
CA HIS A 144 -10.12 2.08 1.20
C HIS A 144 -10.68 3.50 1.40
N PHE A 145 -9.86 4.53 1.15
CA PHE A 145 -10.15 5.93 1.48
C PHE A 145 -9.91 6.88 0.31
N ILE A 146 -9.87 6.37 -0.92
CA ILE A 146 -9.68 7.20 -2.12
C ILE A 146 -10.61 8.42 -2.18
N PRO A 147 -11.93 8.35 -1.86
CA PRO A 147 -12.78 9.54 -1.83
C PRO A 147 -12.29 10.63 -0.86
N PHE A 148 -11.69 10.22 0.26
CA PHE A 148 -11.09 11.15 1.22
C PHE A 148 -9.77 11.74 0.71
N THR A 149 -8.93 10.93 0.05
CA THR A 149 -7.75 11.46 -0.65
C THR A 149 -8.15 12.48 -1.72
N LEU A 150 -9.15 12.16 -2.54
CA LEU A 150 -9.63 13.04 -3.61
C LEU A 150 -10.35 14.30 -3.11
N SER A 151 -10.91 14.28 -1.90
CA SER A 151 -11.47 15.51 -1.32
C SER A 151 -10.39 16.54 -0.95
N HIS A 152 -9.16 16.09 -0.69
CA HIS A 152 -8.00 16.96 -0.41
C HIS A 152 -7.18 17.25 -1.68
N TYR A 153 -7.09 16.26 -2.56
CA TYR A 153 -6.37 16.35 -3.84
C TYR A 153 -7.27 15.92 -5.00
N PRO A 154 -8.14 16.81 -5.49
CA PRO A 154 -9.11 16.49 -6.54
C PRO A 154 -8.49 16.05 -7.86
N ASP A 155 -7.24 16.42 -8.13
CA ASP A 155 -6.47 16.09 -9.33
C ASP A 155 -5.53 14.89 -9.14
N ALA A 156 -5.50 14.26 -7.96
CA ALA A 156 -4.58 13.18 -7.66
C ALA A 156 -4.66 12.01 -8.66
N LYS A 157 -3.50 11.43 -8.96
CA LYS A 157 -3.35 10.19 -9.69
C LYS A 157 -3.22 9.04 -8.70
N ILE A 158 -4.18 8.13 -8.73
CA ILE A 158 -4.26 6.96 -7.87
C ILE A 158 -3.73 5.75 -8.62
N ILE A 159 -2.79 5.03 -8.03
CA ILE A 159 -2.26 3.80 -8.59
C ILE A 159 -2.53 2.65 -7.61
N GLU A 160 -3.26 1.63 -8.03
CA GLU A 160 -3.37 0.36 -7.31
C GLU A 160 -2.34 -0.63 -7.89
N ILE A 161 -1.68 -1.41 -7.03
CA ILE A 161 -0.93 -2.59 -7.49
C ILE A 161 -1.45 -3.84 -6.81
N HIS A 162 -1.88 -4.82 -7.60
CA HIS A 162 -2.33 -6.10 -7.08
C HIS A 162 -1.40 -7.24 -7.48
N ARG A 163 -1.35 -8.24 -6.60
CA ARG A 163 -0.56 -9.45 -6.76
C ARG A 163 -1.40 -10.66 -6.42
N ASP A 164 -0.98 -11.80 -6.97
CA ASP A 164 -1.54 -13.10 -6.67
C ASP A 164 -1.72 -13.31 -5.15
N PRO A 165 -2.93 -13.67 -4.67
CA PRO A 165 -3.21 -13.77 -3.24
C PRO A 165 -2.33 -14.80 -2.53
N ARG A 166 -1.84 -15.83 -3.24
CA ARG A 166 -0.95 -16.86 -2.67
C ARG A 166 0.44 -16.29 -2.42
N ALA A 167 0.93 -15.49 -3.37
CA ALA A 167 2.19 -14.77 -3.21
C ALA A 167 2.11 -13.70 -2.12
N VAL A 168 0.97 -13.02 -1.99
CA VAL A 168 0.69 -12.06 -0.90
C VAL A 168 0.68 -12.77 0.45
N TYR A 169 -0.06 -13.89 0.56
CA TYR A 169 -0.12 -14.67 1.79
C TYR A 169 1.27 -15.19 2.21
N LEU A 170 2.03 -15.79 1.29
CA LEU A 170 3.40 -16.19 1.55
C LEU A 170 4.26 -15.01 2.03
N SER A 171 4.07 -13.83 1.43
CA SER A 171 4.80 -12.62 1.82
C SER A 171 4.42 -12.07 3.20
N TRP A 172 3.18 -12.30 3.67
CA TRP A 172 2.76 -12.02 5.04
C TRP A 172 3.33 -13.03 6.02
N LYS A 173 3.19 -14.33 5.72
CA LYS A 173 3.66 -15.43 6.57
C LYS A 173 5.14 -15.28 6.96
N ASN A 174 5.94 -14.69 6.08
CA ASN A 174 7.39 -14.53 6.26
C ASN A 174 7.82 -13.09 6.59
N ALA A 175 6.88 -12.19 6.89
CA ALA A 175 7.23 -10.82 7.23
C ALA A 175 7.65 -10.71 8.69
N GLU A 176 8.76 -9.99 8.94
CA GLU A 176 9.30 -9.84 10.30
C GLU A 176 8.61 -8.76 11.13
N HIS A 177 7.91 -7.84 10.46
CA HIS A 177 7.19 -6.74 11.08
C HIS A 177 6.07 -7.26 12.00
N GLU A 178 5.97 -6.67 13.19
CA GLU A 178 5.14 -7.16 14.30
C GLU A 178 3.67 -7.35 13.93
N TYR A 179 3.09 -6.41 13.18
CA TYR A 179 1.72 -6.53 12.68
C TYR A 179 1.48 -7.86 11.94
N PHE A 180 2.34 -8.22 10.98
CA PHE A 180 2.16 -9.46 10.20
C PHE A 180 2.45 -10.72 11.01
N LYS A 181 3.38 -10.67 11.97
CA LYS A 181 3.63 -11.79 12.91
C LYS A 181 2.43 -12.12 13.78
N LYS A 182 1.63 -11.10 14.13
CA LYS A 182 0.40 -11.24 14.92
C LYS A 182 -0.83 -11.56 14.07
N SER A 183 -0.76 -11.34 12.76
CA SER A 183 -1.85 -11.63 11.83
C SER A 183 -2.02 -13.12 11.55
N ASP A 184 -3.28 -13.55 11.45
CA ASP A 184 -3.61 -14.92 11.06
C ASP A 184 -3.82 -15.06 9.54
N PHE A 185 -3.96 -16.30 9.07
CA PHE A 185 -4.25 -16.62 7.67
C PHE A 185 -5.47 -15.87 7.13
N LEU A 186 -6.55 -15.78 7.91
CA LEU A 186 -7.79 -15.17 7.47
C LEU A 186 -7.65 -13.67 7.32
N GLU A 187 -6.90 -13.02 8.22
CA GLU A 187 -6.61 -11.60 8.12
C GLU A 187 -5.93 -11.28 6.79
N ALA A 188 -5.03 -12.15 6.30
CA ALA A 188 -4.33 -11.99 5.01
C ALA A 188 -5.31 -11.96 3.85
N ILE A 189 -6.16 -12.98 3.82
CA ILE A 189 -7.11 -13.18 2.73
C ILE A 189 -8.21 -12.13 2.76
N VAL A 190 -8.73 -11.79 3.94
CA VAL A 190 -9.76 -10.76 4.08
C VAL A 190 -9.21 -9.38 3.70
N THR A 191 -7.99 -9.05 4.12
CA THR A 191 -7.35 -7.76 3.79
C THR A 191 -7.08 -7.65 2.28
N TRP A 192 -6.60 -8.72 1.66
CA TRP A 192 -6.42 -8.79 0.22
C TRP A 192 -7.76 -8.62 -0.52
N ARG A 193 -8.79 -9.39 -0.15
CA ARG A 193 -10.14 -9.32 -0.76
C ARG A 193 -10.74 -7.93 -0.64
N LYS A 194 -10.65 -7.29 0.54
CA LYS A 194 -11.14 -5.92 0.75
C LYS A 194 -10.42 -4.93 -0.16
N SER A 195 -9.10 -5.08 -0.34
CA SER A 195 -8.31 -4.19 -1.20
C SER A 195 -8.74 -4.34 -2.66
N ILE A 196 -8.81 -5.58 -3.17
CA ILE A 196 -9.25 -5.85 -4.55
C ILE A 196 -10.68 -5.37 -4.78
N ASN A 197 -11.59 -5.61 -3.86
CA ASN A 197 -12.97 -5.16 -4.01
C ASN A 197 -13.08 -3.63 -4.11
N ALA A 198 -12.29 -2.92 -3.31
CA ALA A 198 -12.19 -1.47 -3.40
C ALA A 198 -11.59 -1.05 -4.76
N GLY A 199 -10.50 -1.68 -5.19
CA GLY A 199 -9.87 -1.37 -6.48
C GLY A 199 -10.77 -1.59 -7.69
N LEU A 200 -11.47 -2.73 -7.75
CA LEU A 200 -12.45 -3.02 -8.79
C LEU A 200 -13.58 -1.98 -8.85
N LYS A 201 -14.03 -1.46 -7.70
CA LYS A 201 -15.00 -0.37 -7.65
C LYS A 201 -14.42 0.91 -8.26
N TYR A 202 -13.23 1.32 -7.84
CA TYR A 202 -12.64 2.58 -8.30
C TYR A 202 -12.20 2.54 -9.76
N LYS A 203 -11.73 1.40 -10.26
CA LYS A 203 -11.43 1.18 -11.68
C LYS A 203 -12.61 1.52 -12.59
N ASN A 204 -13.84 1.23 -12.15
CA ASN A 204 -15.04 1.49 -12.93
C ASN A 204 -15.54 2.94 -12.82
N VAL A 205 -15.15 3.67 -11.76
CA VAL A 205 -15.67 5.00 -11.45
C VAL A 205 -14.67 6.12 -11.81
N LEU A 206 -13.36 5.86 -11.70
CA LEU A 206 -12.30 6.87 -11.81
C LEU A 206 -11.45 6.67 -13.07
N LYS A 207 -12.00 6.94 -14.26
CA LYS A 207 -11.33 6.60 -15.53
C LYS A 207 -9.97 7.29 -15.73
N ASP A 208 -9.88 8.59 -15.44
CA ASP A 208 -8.67 9.39 -15.75
C ASP A 208 -7.71 9.53 -14.56
N GLN A 209 -8.17 9.15 -13.37
CA GLN A 209 -7.43 9.31 -12.11
C GLN A 209 -6.98 8.00 -11.50
N TYR A 210 -7.34 6.85 -12.07
CA TYR A 210 -7.03 5.55 -11.50
C TYR A 210 -6.33 4.63 -12.50
N TYR A 211 -5.18 4.11 -12.11
CA TYR A 211 -4.42 3.12 -12.86
C TYR A 211 -4.22 1.87 -12.02
N GLN A 212 -4.43 0.70 -12.61
CA GLN A 212 -4.28 -0.59 -11.95
C GLN A 212 -3.10 -1.35 -12.55
N VAL A 213 -2.07 -1.58 -11.73
CA VAL A 213 -0.89 -2.38 -12.08
C VAL A 213 -1.10 -3.81 -11.62
N GLN A 214 -0.95 -4.77 -12.53
CA GLN A 214 -0.80 -6.18 -12.17
C GLN A 214 0.68 -6.46 -11.92
N TYR A 215 1.04 -6.91 -10.70
CA TYR A 215 2.44 -7.19 -10.32
C TYR A 215 3.14 -8.11 -11.31
N LYS A 216 2.43 -9.11 -11.85
CA LYS A 216 2.98 -10.05 -12.84
C LYS A 216 3.49 -9.31 -14.09
N ASP A 217 2.73 -8.37 -14.61
CA ASP A 217 3.08 -7.64 -15.83
C ASP A 217 4.26 -6.72 -15.58
N LEU A 218 4.28 -6.05 -14.42
CA LEU A 218 5.42 -5.23 -13.98
C LEU A 218 6.72 -6.05 -13.87
N ILE A 219 6.65 -7.31 -13.41
CA ILE A 219 7.85 -8.15 -13.27
C ILE A 219 8.26 -8.80 -14.60
N LEU A 220 7.31 -9.20 -15.44
CA LEU A 220 7.59 -9.89 -16.70
C LEU A 220 7.98 -8.93 -17.83
N SER A 221 7.41 -7.73 -17.85
CA SER A 221 7.61 -6.72 -18.89
C SER A 221 7.71 -5.31 -18.28
N PRO A 222 8.72 -5.06 -17.42
CA PRO A 222 8.81 -3.84 -16.62
C PRO A 222 8.82 -2.56 -17.45
N GLU A 223 9.63 -2.50 -18.51
CA GLU A 223 9.71 -1.30 -19.36
C GLU A 223 8.36 -0.94 -19.98
N ASN A 224 7.65 -1.93 -20.52
CA ASN A 224 6.34 -1.74 -21.13
C ASN A 224 5.31 -1.24 -20.11
N GLU A 225 5.27 -1.85 -18.92
CA GLU A 225 4.33 -1.44 -17.87
C GLU A 225 4.66 -0.04 -17.32
N ILE A 226 5.95 0.29 -17.17
CA ILE A 226 6.38 1.62 -16.71
C ILE A 226 6.08 2.70 -17.77
N LYS A 227 6.24 2.41 -19.07
CA LYS A 227 5.85 3.34 -20.14
C LYS A 227 4.37 3.70 -20.07
N LYS A 228 3.48 2.72 -19.96
CA LYS A 228 2.03 2.94 -19.77
C LYS A 228 1.73 3.74 -18.50
N LEU A 229 2.47 3.46 -17.42
CA LEU A 229 2.32 4.20 -16.18
C LEU A 229 2.74 5.67 -16.34
N CYS A 230 3.85 5.94 -17.02
CA CYS A 230 4.31 7.29 -17.35
C CYS A 230 3.29 8.04 -18.22
N GLU A 231 2.73 7.38 -19.24
CA GLU A 231 1.63 7.93 -20.07
C GLU A 231 0.42 8.33 -19.20
N PHE A 232 -0.04 7.45 -18.31
CA PHE A 232 -1.13 7.77 -17.38
C PHE A 232 -0.82 8.96 -16.47
N LEU A 233 0.45 9.09 -16.08
CA LEU A 233 0.96 10.15 -15.22
C LEU A 233 1.24 11.46 -15.97
N ASN A 234 1.26 11.48 -17.30
CA ASN A 234 1.78 12.59 -18.11
C ASN A 234 3.24 12.95 -17.74
N GLU A 235 4.08 11.93 -17.65
CA GLU A 235 5.54 12.04 -17.54
C GLU A 235 6.21 11.23 -18.66
N ASP A 236 7.46 11.54 -18.96
CA ASP A 236 8.24 10.74 -19.89
C ASP A 236 8.76 9.46 -19.24
N PHE A 237 9.00 8.43 -20.04
CA PHE A 237 9.73 7.26 -19.56
C PHE A 237 11.22 7.58 -19.48
N GLU A 238 11.83 7.30 -18.33
CA GLU A 238 13.27 7.43 -18.14
C GLU A 238 13.92 6.06 -17.84
N PRO A 239 14.98 5.65 -18.54
CA PRO A 239 15.63 4.34 -18.32
C PRO A 239 16.04 4.08 -16.87
N GLN A 240 16.40 5.12 -16.12
CA GLN A 240 16.76 5.01 -14.70
C GLN A 240 15.63 4.50 -13.80
N MET A 241 14.37 4.58 -14.24
CA MET A 241 13.23 3.99 -13.54
C MET A 241 13.33 2.47 -13.43
N LEU A 242 14.07 1.81 -14.33
CA LEU A 242 14.34 0.37 -14.29
C LEU A 242 15.43 -0.01 -13.27
N ASN A 243 16.20 0.96 -12.77
CA ASN A 243 17.33 0.74 -11.85
C ASN A 243 16.85 0.54 -10.40
N VAL A 244 16.14 -0.57 -10.17
CA VAL A 244 15.62 -0.96 -8.86
C VAL A 244 16.54 -1.97 -8.18
N LYS A 245 16.74 -1.84 -6.87
CA LYS A 245 17.43 -2.87 -6.08
C LYS A 245 16.49 -4.05 -5.80
N VAL A 246 16.99 -5.27 -5.92
CA VAL A 246 16.24 -6.48 -5.57
C VAL A 246 16.19 -6.60 -4.05
N PHE A 247 15.03 -6.30 -3.45
CA PHE A 247 14.78 -6.62 -2.05
C PHE A 247 14.14 -8.01 -1.94
N ASN A 248 14.91 -9.02 -1.55
CA ASN A 248 14.38 -10.33 -1.13
C ASN A 248 14.58 -10.50 0.38
N SER A 249 13.50 -10.54 1.15
CA SER A 249 13.54 -10.87 2.59
C SER A 249 13.84 -12.35 2.89
N PHE A 250 14.23 -13.15 1.88
CA PHE A 250 14.44 -14.60 1.98
C PHE A 250 15.88 -15.04 1.70
N PHE A 251 16.70 -14.18 1.10
CA PHE A 251 18.08 -14.51 0.74
C PHE A 251 18.98 -13.35 1.13
N GLU A 252 19.89 -13.59 2.09
CA GLU A 252 20.94 -12.63 2.50
C GLU A 252 21.83 -12.22 1.30
N ASP A 253 21.90 -13.07 0.27
CA ASP A 253 22.76 -12.94 -0.92
C ASP A 253 22.13 -12.13 -2.09
N THR A 254 21.37 -11.09 -1.74
CA THR A 254 20.77 -10.15 -2.71
C THR A 254 21.17 -8.70 -2.54
N LYS A 255 22.07 -8.42 -1.58
CA LYS A 255 22.84 -7.17 -1.59
C LYS A 255 23.51 -7.07 -2.97
N ASP A 256 23.27 -5.95 -3.66
CA ASP A 256 23.83 -5.58 -4.96
C ASP A 256 23.21 -6.16 -6.24
N LYS A 257 22.13 -6.96 -6.17
CA LYS A 257 21.38 -7.35 -7.39
C LYS A 257 20.38 -6.25 -7.76
N THR A 258 20.40 -5.81 -9.01
CA THR A 258 19.42 -4.87 -9.59
C THR A 258 18.44 -5.59 -10.51
N GLY A 259 17.24 -5.02 -10.68
CA GLY A 259 16.22 -5.50 -11.62
C GLY A 259 15.04 -6.24 -10.98
N PHE A 260 14.34 -7.02 -11.79
CA PHE A 260 13.01 -7.55 -11.48
C PHE A 260 13.05 -9.07 -11.24
N ASN A 261 12.73 -9.49 -10.01
CA ASN A 261 12.81 -10.90 -9.62
C ASN A 261 11.60 -11.71 -10.11
N LYS A 262 11.72 -12.33 -11.29
CA LYS A 262 10.69 -13.19 -11.90
C LYS A 262 10.25 -14.37 -11.01
N ILE A 263 11.18 -14.94 -10.22
CA ILE A 263 10.87 -16.06 -9.32
C ILE A 263 9.85 -15.65 -8.25
N ALA A 264 9.81 -14.38 -7.87
CA ALA A 264 8.87 -13.89 -6.88
C ALA A 264 7.39 -14.08 -7.31
N ILE A 265 7.09 -14.19 -8.60
CA ILE A 265 5.71 -14.39 -9.08
C ILE A 265 5.15 -15.73 -8.58
N ASN A 266 5.91 -16.81 -8.74
CA ASN A 266 5.44 -18.19 -8.53
C ASN A 266 6.12 -18.91 -7.34
N ARG A 267 6.94 -18.23 -6.54
CA ARG A 267 7.63 -18.85 -5.38
C ARG A 267 6.69 -19.56 -4.40
N TRP A 268 5.45 -19.11 -4.30
CA TRP A 268 4.40 -19.72 -3.46
C TRP A 268 4.09 -21.16 -3.85
N GLU A 269 4.35 -21.57 -5.10
CA GLU A 269 4.12 -22.95 -5.55
C GLU A 269 4.96 -23.95 -4.75
N ASN A 270 6.18 -23.59 -4.36
CA ASN A 270 7.09 -24.48 -3.66
C ASN A 270 7.14 -24.25 -2.14
N LEU A 271 6.68 -23.09 -1.66
CA LEU A 271 6.80 -22.70 -0.25
C LEU A 271 5.50 -22.74 0.55
N LEU A 272 4.35 -22.77 -0.12
CA LEU A 272 3.08 -23.04 0.55
C LEU A 272 2.81 -24.53 0.56
N SER A 273 2.26 -25.03 1.66
CA SER A 273 1.70 -26.38 1.73
C SER A 273 0.47 -26.50 0.82
N GLU A 274 0.12 -27.72 0.44
CA GLU A 274 -1.09 -27.99 -0.37
C GLU A 274 -2.36 -27.45 0.30
N ASN A 275 -2.48 -27.59 1.62
CA ASN A 275 -3.64 -27.08 2.36
C ASN A 275 -3.75 -25.56 2.32
N GLU A 276 -2.63 -24.86 2.43
CA GLU A 276 -2.61 -23.40 2.31
C GLU A 276 -3.02 -22.98 0.89
N LYS A 277 -2.47 -23.61 -0.16
CA LYS A 277 -2.84 -23.31 -1.55
C LYS A 277 -4.34 -23.49 -1.77
N ILE A 278 -4.90 -24.62 -1.34
CA ILE A 278 -6.34 -24.90 -1.45
C ILE A 278 -7.15 -23.84 -0.70
N LEU A 279 -6.82 -23.52 0.55
CA LEU A 279 -7.55 -22.51 1.32
C LEU A 279 -7.52 -21.14 0.64
N VAL A 280 -6.36 -20.70 0.15
CA VAL A 280 -6.27 -19.42 -0.57
C VAL A 280 -7.10 -19.48 -1.85
N ASP A 281 -6.97 -20.54 -2.65
CA ASP A 281 -7.68 -20.69 -3.92
C ASP A 281 -9.20 -20.67 -3.72
N LEU A 282 -9.71 -21.40 -2.72
CA LEU A 282 -11.13 -21.46 -2.39
C LEU A 282 -11.68 -20.10 -1.97
N LEU A 283 -10.96 -19.38 -1.10
CA LEU A 283 -11.44 -18.11 -0.54
C LEU A 283 -11.25 -16.92 -1.47
N THR A 284 -10.49 -17.07 -2.54
CA THR A 284 -10.17 -15.99 -3.47
C THR A 284 -10.65 -16.23 -4.91
N LYS A 285 -11.23 -17.39 -5.22
CA LYS A 285 -11.62 -17.82 -6.59
C LYS A 285 -12.31 -16.71 -7.39
N LYS A 286 -13.41 -16.15 -6.87
CA LYS A 286 -14.18 -15.07 -7.52
C LYS A 286 -13.29 -13.89 -7.95
N TYR A 287 -12.35 -13.49 -7.09
CA TYR A 287 -11.47 -12.34 -7.34
C TYR A 287 -10.33 -12.71 -8.29
N ARG A 288 -9.77 -13.91 -8.15
CA ARG A 288 -8.73 -14.43 -9.04
C ARG A 288 -9.22 -14.55 -10.48
N ASP A 289 -10.46 -15.00 -10.67
CA ASP A 289 -11.07 -15.11 -11.99
C ASP A 289 -11.18 -13.73 -12.67
N VAL A 290 -11.67 -12.73 -11.94
CA VAL A 290 -11.77 -11.34 -12.45
C VAL A 290 -10.40 -10.75 -12.78
N LEU A 291 -9.35 -11.13 -12.04
CA LEU A 291 -7.98 -10.63 -12.21
C LEU A 291 -7.08 -11.56 -13.04
N ASN A 292 -7.63 -12.62 -13.65
CA ASN A 292 -6.91 -13.61 -14.45
C ASN A 292 -5.72 -14.29 -13.73
N TYR A 293 -5.88 -14.63 -12.45
CA TYR A 293 -4.93 -15.48 -11.72
C TYR A 293 -5.34 -16.96 -11.80
N PRO A 294 -4.52 -17.86 -12.37
CA PRO A 294 -4.89 -19.25 -12.56
C PRO A 294 -5.07 -19.99 -11.23
N ASP A 295 -5.90 -21.03 -11.21
CA ASP A 295 -5.97 -21.97 -10.09
C ASP A 295 -4.63 -22.66 -9.86
N SER A 296 -4.33 -23.03 -8.62
CA SER A 296 -3.16 -23.86 -8.35
C SER A 296 -3.45 -25.31 -8.74
N ASN A 297 -2.39 -26.10 -8.85
CA ASN A 297 -2.52 -27.54 -9.07
C ASN A 297 -2.97 -28.31 -7.81
N ALA A 298 -3.19 -27.62 -6.69
CA ALA A 298 -3.53 -28.25 -5.41
C ALA A 298 -4.96 -28.79 -5.42
N LYS A 299 -5.14 -30.02 -4.95
CA LYS A 299 -6.44 -30.71 -4.93
C LYS A 299 -6.86 -31.07 -3.51
N LEU A 300 -8.10 -30.74 -3.17
CA LEU A 300 -8.70 -31.16 -1.91
C LEU A 300 -9.09 -32.64 -2.01
N THR A 301 -8.56 -33.44 -1.09
CA THR A 301 -8.73 -34.89 -0.98
C THR A 301 -9.29 -35.22 0.41
N LEU A 302 -9.81 -36.44 0.59
CA LEU A 302 -10.27 -36.88 1.92
C LEU A 302 -9.14 -36.85 2.97
N SER A 303 -7.91 -37.16 2.56
CA SER A 303 -6.74 -37.18 3.45
C SER A 303 -6.30 -35.79 3.93
N ASN A 304 -6.64 -34.72 3.20
CA ASN A 304 -6.28 -33.36 3.55
C ASN A 304 -7.50 -32.49 3.95
N LEU A 305 -8.68 -33.11 4.15
CA LEU A 305 -9.93 -32.47 4.53
C LEU A 305 -10.00 -32.08 6.02
N LEU A 306 -9.32 -32.81 6.90
CA LEU A 306 -9.44 -32.65 8.36
C LEU A 306 -9.07 -31.24 8.86
N PRO A 307 -8.00 -30.58 8.38
CA PRO A 307 -7.70 -29.20 8.72
C PRO A 307 -8.81 -28.21 8.35
N PHE A 308 -9.56 -28.47 7.27
CA PHE A 308 -10.66 -27.61 6.84
C PHE A 308 -11.86 -27.71 7.77
N LEU A 309 -12.21 -28.93 8.20
CA LEU A 309 -13.26 -29.16 9.19
C LEU A 309 -12.95 -28.46 10.52
N LEU A 310 -11.71 -28.59 11.01
CA LEU A 310 -11.24 -27.91 12.23
C LEU A 310 -11.19 -26.39 12.09
N PHE A 311 -10.85 -25.90 10.90
CA PHE A 311 -10.85 -24.47 10.61
C PHE A 311 -12.27 -23.90 10.67
N THR A 312 -13.25 -24.56 10.06
CA THR A 312 -14.65 -24.09 10.07
C THR A 312 -15.31 -24.09 11.45
N THR A 313 -14.85 -24.95 12.38
CA THR A 313 -15.41 -25.03 13.74
C THR A 313 -14.78 -24.03 14.72
N LYS A 314 -13.57 -23.53 14.46
CA LYS A 314 -12.83 -22.61 15.34
C LYS A 314 -12.98 -21.12 15.00
N THR A 315 -13.72 -20.76 13.97
CA THR A 315 -13.72 -19.40 13.42
C THR A 315 -14.97 -18.58 13.81
N SER A 316 -14.88 -17.72 14.84
CA SER A 316 -16.03 -17.02 15.49
C SER A 316 -16.12 -15.47 15.37
N ILE A 317 -15.57 -14.82 14.34
CA ILE A 317 -15.67 -13.35 14.13
C ILE A 317 -16.53 -13.07 12.88
N GLU A 318 -17.21 -11.93 12.76
CA GLU A 318 -18.20 -11.65 11.68
C GLU A 318 -17.71 -11.89 10.24
N SER A 319 -16.47 -11.53 9.89
CA SER A 319 -15.87 -11.86 8.58
C SER A 319 -15.55 -13.36 8.41
N ARG A 320 -15.64 -14.13 9.50
CA ARG A 320 -15.47 -15.59 9.53
C ARG A 320 -16.77 -16.37 9.29
N LYS A 321 -17.97 -15.75 9.43
CA LYS A 321 -19.25 -16.40 9.09
C LYS A 321 -19.35 -16.70 7.59
N GLU A 322 -19.07 -15.70 6.75
CA GLU A 322 -19.07 -15.86 5.28
C GLU A 322 -18.07 -16.94 4.83
N ILE A 323 -16.88 -16.95 5.42
CA ILE A 323 -15.82 -17.92 5.11
C ILE A 323 -16.18 -19.33 5.60
N GLY A 324 -16.76 -19.45 6.80
CA GLY A 324 -17.28 -20.70 7.32
C GLY A 324 -18.35 -21.31 6.41
N GLU A 325 -19.28 -20.50 5.89
CA GLU A 325 -20.33 -20.97 4.98
C GLU A 325 -19.79 -21.37 3.58
N ILE A 326 -18.82 -20.62 3.03
CA ILE A 326 -18.12 -21.01 1.78
C ILE A 326 -17.43 -22.38 1.96
N LEU A 327 -16.76 -22.59 3.09
CA LEU A 327 -16.07 -23.84 3.36
C LEU A 327 -17.04 -25.00 3.62
N LYS A 328 -18.10 -24.80 4.42
CA LYS A 328 -19.13 -25.82 4.67
C LYS A 328 -19.83 -26.26 3.38
N SER A 329 -20.20 -25.32 2.52
CA SER A 329 -20.86 -25.64 1.24
C SER A 329 -19.97 -26.48 0.32
N LYS A 330 -18.67 -26.15 0.20
CA LYS A 330 -17.73 -26.93 -0.62
C LYS A 330 -17.36 -28.28 -0.02
N ILE A 331 -17.21 -28.38 1.30
CA ILE A 331 -17.04 -29.67 1.99
C ILE A 331 -18.27 -30.55 1.75
N THR A 332 -19.48 -29.98 1.79
CA THR A 332 -20.73 -30.72 1.53
C THR A 332 -20.81 -31.23 0.09
N LEU A 333 -20.33 -30.46 -0.89
CA LEU A 333 -20.27 -30.90 -2.30
C LEU A 333 -19.29 -32.07 -2.48
N LEU A 334 -18.11 -31.98 -1.85
CA LEU A 334 -17.10 -33.04 -1.83
C LEU A 334 -17.61 -34.34 -1.22
N ILE A 335 -18.25 -34.27 -0.05
CA ILE A 335 -18.82 -35.45 0.63
C ILE A 335 -19.92 -36.09 -0.24
N LYS A 336 -20.64 -35.30 -1.03
CA LYS A 336 -21.70 -35.77 -1.94
C LYS A 336 -21.18 -36.31 -3.28
N GLY A 337 -19.86 -36.41 -3.48
CA GLY A 337 -19.28 -36.93 -4.73
C GLY A 337 -19.51 -36.06 -5.96
N LYS A 338 -19.95 -34.80 -5.77
CA LYS A 338 -20.05 -33.81 -6.85
C LYS A 338 -18.71 -33.06 -6.88
N GLY A 339 -18.03 -33.06 -8.02
CA GLY A 339 -16.72 -32.41 -8.20
C GLY A 339 -16.67 -30.97 -7.67
N LEU A 340 -15.46 -30.53 -7.31
CA LEU A 340 -15.13 -29.27 -6.62
C LEU A 340 -15.41 -27.97 -7.36
#